data_AF-A0A7G1PEU9-F1
#
_entry.id   AF-A0A7G1PEU9-F1
#
_cell.length_a   1.000
_cell.length_b   1.000
_cell.length_c   1.000
_cell.angle_alpha   90.00
_cell.angle_beta   90.00
_cell.angle_gamma   90.00
#
_symmetry.space_group_name_H-M   'P 1'
#
loop_
_entity.id
_entity.type
_entity.pdbx_description
1 polymer ?
#
loop_
_entity_poly.entity_id
_entity_poly.type
_entity_poly.pdbx_seq_one_letter_code
_entity_poly.pdbx_strand_id
1 'polypeptide(L)' 'MIPRRWVVERTFARLMHHRRLARDYEIHSHRSEAMIHVAMIDLMSRRLTSESTPNWRDT' A
#
# COMPACT_ATOMS: atom_id res chain seq x y z
N MET A 1 8.96 17.02 15.55
CA MET A 1 7.98 16.40 14.62
C MET A 1 8.59 16.34 13.24
N ILE A 2 8.57 15.19 12.55
CA ILE A 2 9.20 15.04 11.22
C ILE A 2 8.17 15.41 10.14
N PRO A 3 8.32 16.54 9.44
CA PRO A 3 7.40 16.91 8.37
C PRO A 3 7.60 15.93 7.20
N ARG A 4 6.56 15.11 6.91
CA ARG A 4 6.48 13.96 5.95
C ARG A 4 6.39 12.57 6.56
N ARG A 5 6.32 12.42 7.89
CA ARG A 5 6.06 11.10 8.51
C ARG A 5 4.79 10.42 7.94
N TRP A 6 3.76 11.22 7.66
CA TRP A 6 2.49 10.76 7.08
C TRP A 6 2.65 10.05 5.72
N VAL A 7 3.64 10.44 4.90
CA VAL A 7 3.87 9.83 3.58
C VAL A 7 4.35 8.40 3.74
N VAL A 8 5.30 8.21 4.66
CA VAL A 8 5.87 6.90 4.99
C VAL A 8 4.81 6.02 5.64
N GLU A 9 4.06 6.55 6.61
CA GLU A 9 2.96 5.84 7.26
C GLU A 9 1.86 5.42 6.29
N ARG A 10 1.51 6.25 5.29
CA ARG A 10 0.52 5.89 4.26
C ARG A 10 1.00 4.74 3.37
N THR A 11 2.28 4.72 3.04
CA THR A 11 2.88 3.59 2.30
C THR A 11 2.85 2.32 3.15
N PHE A 12 3.23 2.41 4.43
CA PHE A 12 3.13 1.27 5.35
C PHE A 12 1.70 0.80 5.56
N ALA A 13 0.72 1.70 5.65
CA ALA A 13 -0.69 1.34 5.73
C ALA A 13 -1.16 0.53 4.51
N ARG A 14 -0.68 0.89 3.32
CA ARG A 14 -0.97 0.14 2.09
C ARG A 14 -0.32 -1.23 2.10
N LEU A 15 0.95 -1.31 2.48
CA LEU A 15 1.67 -2.58 2.61
C LEU A 15 1.03 -3.49 3.67
N MET A 16 0.58 -2.93 4.79
CA MET A 16 -0.09 -3.65 5.87
C MET A 16 -1.50 -4.12 5.50
N HIS A 17 -2.19 -3.42 4.60
CA HIS A 17 -3.44 -3.90 4.00
C HIS A 17 -3.24 -5.23 3.27
N HIS A 18 -2.07 -5.41 2.65
CA HIS A 18 -1.62 -6.69 2.12
C HIS A 18 -0.92 -7.51 3.22
N ARG A 19 -1.69 -7.85 4.28
CA ARG A 19 -1.38 -8.47 5.61
C ARG A 19 -0.32 -9.59 5.69
N ARG A 20 0.26 -10.03 4.58
CA ARG A 20 1.23 -11.13 4.50
C ARG A 20 2.69 -10.69 4.71
N LEU A 21 2.98 -9.38 4.68
CA LEU A 21 4.36 -8.88 4.63
C LEU A 21 5.10 -8.86 5.98
N ALA A 22 4.39 -8.68 7.10
CA ALA A 22 5.04 -8.29 8.35
C ALA A 22 5.87 -9.40 9.02
N ARG A 23 5.69 -10.68 8.66
CA ARG A 23 6.35 -11.82 9.32
C ARG A 23 7.18 -12.71 8.38
N ASP A 24 6.93 -12.66 7.07
CA ASP A 24 7.55 -13.57 6.07
C ASP A 24 8.88 -13.05 5.50
N TYR A 25 9.29 -11.81 5.79
CA TYR A 25 10.49 -11.20 5.23
C TYR A 25 11.80 -11.92 5.63
N GLU A 26 11.86 -12.45 6.85
CA GLU A 26 13.07 -13.10 7.36
C GLU A 26 13.27 -14.53 6.85
N ILE A 27 12.22 -15.17 6.31
CA ILE A 27 12.26 -16.57 5.88
C ILE A 27 12.23 -16.68 4.35
N HIS A 28 11.44 -15.83 3.66
CA HIS A 28 11.31 -15.88 2.20
C HIS A 28 11.21 -14.47 1.60
N SER A 29 12.35 -13.81 1.44
CA SER A 29 12.48 -12.45 0.86
C SER A 29 11.75 -12.29 -0.48
N HIS A 30 11.83 -13.27 -1.37
CA HIS A 30 11.16 -13.26 -2.68
C HIS A 30 9.63 -13.12 -2.59
N ARG A 31 8.99 -13.73 -1.58
CA ARG A 31 7.54 -13.62 -1.40
C ARG A 31 7.16 -12.21 -0.95
N SER A 32 7.98 -11.62 -0.09
CA SER A 32 7.79 -10.24 0.36
C SER A 32 7.99 -9.24 -0.77
N GLU A 33 8.99 -9.44 -1.62
CA GLU A 33 9.22 -8.62 -2.81
C GLU A 33 8.03 -8.65 -3.76
N ALA A 34 7.50 -9.84 -4.07
CA ALA A 34 6.30 -9.98 -4.90
C ALA A 34 5.09 -9.23 -4.32
N MET A 35 4.89 -9.29 -3.00
CA MET A 35 3.80 -8.58 -2.33
C MET A 35 3.98 -7.05 -2.37
N ILE A 36 5.21 -6.55 -2.30
CA ILE A 36 5.50 -5.11 -2.49
C ILE A 36 5.14 -4.69 -3.91
N HIS A 37 5.51 -5.48 -4.92
CA HIS A 37 5.14 -5.20 -6.31
C HIS A 37 3.62 -5.16 -6.50
N VAL A 38 2.89 -6.13 -5.94
CA VAL A 38 1.41 -6.16 -5.99
C VAL A 38 0.81 -4.91 -5.34
N ALA A 39 1.29 -4.52 -4.17
CA ALA A 39 0.81 -3.30 -3.49
C ALA A 39 1.05 -2.03 -4.31
N MET A 40 2.18 -1.97 -5.03
CA MET A 40 2.53 -0.84 -5.88
C MET A 40 1.72 -0.83 -7.19
N ILE A 41 1.41 -2.00 -7.75
CA ILE A 41 0.51 -2.15 -8.89
C ILE A 41 -0.90 -1.66 -8.52
N ASP A 42 -1.42 -2.04 -7.35
CA ASP A 42 -2.71 -1.53 -6.85
C ASP A 42 -2.67 0.01 -6.67
N LEU A 43 -1.55 0.59 -6.23
CA LEU A 43 -1.37 2.05 -6.17
C LEU A 43 -1.44 2.71 -7.53
N MET A 44 -0.71 2.17 -8.50
CA MET A 44 -0.69 2.71 -9.84
C MET A 44 -2.04 2.56 -10.53
N SER A 45 -2.72 1.42 -10.33
CA SER A 45 -4.08 1.16 -10.85
C SER A 45 -5.07 2.21 -10.33
N ARG A 46 -5.14 2.44 -9.02
CA ARG A 46 -6.03 3.46 -8.44
C ARG A 46 -5.73 4.87 -8.91
N ARG A 47 -4.45 5.19 -9.12
CA ARG A 47 -4.03 6.49 -9.68
C ARG A 47 -4.47 6.64 -11.13
N LEU A 48 -4.35 5.58 -11.93
CA LEU A 48 -4.74 5.57 -13.34
C LEU A 48 -6.25 5.72 -13.48
N THR A 49 -7.01 4.95 -12.70
CA THR A 49 -8.47 5.00 -12.69
C THR A 49 -9.01 6.31 -12.09
N SER A 50 -8.15 7.10 -11.43
CA SER A 50 -8.55 8.24 -10.60
C SER A 50 -9.73 7.86 -9.71
N GLU A 51 -9.70 6.65 -9.15
CA GLU A 51 -10.79 6.10 -8.35
C GLU A 51 -10.95 7.01 -7.13
N SER A 52 -11.86 7.96 -7.26
CA SER A 52 -12.29 8.83 -6.19
C SER A 52 -12.92 7.87 -5.19
N THR A 53 -12.24 7.63 -4.06
CA THR A 53 -12.80 6.89 -2.94
C THR A 53 -14.25 7.35 -2.81
N PRO A 54 -15.25 6.47 -2.99
CA PRO A 54 -16.63 6.90 -3.09
C PRO A 54 -16.92 7.78 -1.88
N ASN A 55 -17.04 9.06 -2.15
CA ASN A 55 -17.29 10.05 -1.15
C ASN A 55 -18.79 9.93 -0.89
N TRP A 56 -19.22 9.92 0.37
CA TRP A 56 -20.65 9.90 0.67
C TRP A 56 -21.40 11.11 0.04
N ARG A 57 -20.66 12.10 -0.47
CA ARG A 57 -21.14 13.27 -1.20
C ARG A 57 -21.48 13.00 -2.68
N ASP A 58 -21.04 11.89 -3.25
CA ASP A 58 -21.31 11.49 -4.65
C ASP A 58 -22.45 10.44 -4.76
N THR A 59 -23.31 10.37 -3.74
CA THR A 59 -24.63 9.68 -3.76
C THR A 59 -25.74 10.69 -3.56
#